data_AF-A0A848UPU1-F1
#
_entry.id   AF-A0A848UPU1-F1
#
_cell.length_a   1.000
_cell.length_b   1.000
_cell.length_c   1.000
_cell.angle_alpha   90.00
_cell.angle_beta   90.00
_cell.angle_gamma   90.00
#
_symmetry.space_group_name_H-M   'P 1'
#
loop_
_entity.id
_entity.type
_entity.pdbx_description
1 polymer ?
#
loop_
_entity_poly.entity_id
_entity_poly.type
_entity_poly.pdbx_seq_one_letter_code
_entity_poly.pdbx_strand_id
1 'polypeptide(L)'
;MTQTNIQVGKVSDLLYDLMTQTKAKKFRAGFIKTNGEYRVGKFDLLNRSTWKQTDGTMYKRKGKKRTTDADEYILAHDLDKKAPRNISVKRLKWFSVGKKVYKINRLEVNDDITIVMFDKVKFNHLKSLMTKGDINE
;
A
#
# COMPACT_ATOMS: atom_id res chain seq x y z
N MET A 1 -24.83 9.02 -19.06
CA MET A 1 -24.42 9.16 -17.66
C MET A 1 -23.60 7.95 -17.26
N THR A 2 -22.30 8.09 -17.06
CA THR A 2 -21.49 7.05 -16.41
C THR A 2 -21.75 7.12 -14.91
N GLN A 3 -22.48 6.15 -14.39
CA GLN A 3 -22.73 6.03 -12.96
C GLN A 3 -21.42 5.63 -12.28
N THR A 4 -20.78 6.57 -11.58
CA THR A 4 -19.59 6.29 -10.78
C THR A 4 -20.05 5.60 -9.50
N ASN A 5 -19.78 4.30 -9.36
CA ASN A 5 -20.04 3.58 -8.11
C ASN A 5 -19.05 4.10 -7.04
N ILE A 6 -19.48 5.07 -6.24
CA ILE A 6 -18.72 5.56 -5.10
C ILE A 6 -18.76 4.46 -4.03
N GLN A 7 -17.65 3.75 -3.86
CA GLN A 7 -17.52 2.74 -2.83
C GLN A 7 -16.75 3.34 -1.65
N VAL A 8 -17.46 3.58 -0.55
CA VAL A 8 -16.85 4.03 0.70
C VAL A 8 -16.35 2.79 1.45
N GLY A 9 -15.06 2.76 1.79
CA GLY A 9 -14.45 1.60 2.44
C GLY A 9 -13.01 1.86 2.85
N LYS A 10 -12.44 0.91 3.59
CA LYS A 10 -11.07 1.01 4.11
C LYS A 10 -10.07 0.55 3.06
N VAL A 11 -8.91 1.19 3.02
CA VAL A 11 -7.82 0.83 2.09
C VAL A 11 -7.30 -0.57 2.35
N SER A 12 -7.25 -0.96 3.63
CA SER A 12 -6.91 -2.31 4.06
C SER A 12 -7.82 -3.36 3.44
N ASP A 13 -9.13 -3.08 3.41
CA ASP A 13 -10.15 -4.02 2.97
C ASP A 13 -10.11 -4.15 1.45
N LEU A 14 -10.04 -3.02 0.74
CA LEU A 14 -9.83 -3.01 -0.72
C LEU A 14 -8.58 -3.81 -1.11
N LEU A 15 -7.46 -3.60 -0.42
CA LEU A 15 -6.23 -4.31 -0.71
C LEU A 15 -6.35 -5.80 -0.43
N TYR A 16 -6.97 -6.18 0.69
CA TYR A 16 -7.20 -7.57 1.07
C TYR A 16 -8.10 -8.29 0.07
N ASP A 17 -9.20 -7.65 -0.33
CA ASP A 17 -10.13 -8.17 -1.34
C ASP A 17 -9.44 -8.35 -2.68
N LEU A 18 -8.64 -7.37 -3.11
CA LEU A 18 -7.89 -7.47 -4.36
C LEU A 18 -6.87 -8.61 -4.31
N MET A 19 -6.15 -8.78 -3.21
CA MET A 19 -5.19 -9.87 -3.02
C MET A 19 -5.89 -11.23 -3.07
N THR A 20 -7.05 -11.35 -2.43
CA THR A 20 -7.88 -12.57 -2.40
C THR A 20 -8.44 -12.89 -3.79
N GLN A 21 -9.11 -11.95 -4.44
CA GLN A 21 -9.70 -12.11 -5.78
C GLN A 21 -8.66 -12.48 -6.83
N THR A 22 -7.47 -11.87 -6.77
CA THR A 22 -6.39 -12.14 -7.72
C THR A 22 -5.52 -13.34 -7.33
N LYS A 23 -5.78 -13.94 -6.16
CA LYS A 23 -4.92 -14.96 -5.53
C LYS A 23 -3.46 -14.51 -5.43
N ALA A 24 -3.22 -13.20 -5.38
CA ALA A 24 -1.90 -12.63 -5.28
C ALA A 24 -1.37 -12.79 -3.86
N LYS A 25 -0.14 -13.31 -3.74
CA LYS A 25 0.55 -13.42 -2.45
C LYS A 25 1.29 -12.13 -2.06
N LYS A 26 1.44 -11.20 -3.00
CA LYS A 26 2.29 -10.01 -2.88
C LYS A 26 1.67 -8.84 -3.61
N PHE A 27 1.96 -7.64 -3.13
CA PHE A 27 1.65 -6.39 -3.80
C PHE A 27 2.89 -5.51 -3.89
N ARG A 28 2.83 -4.47 -4.73
CA ARG A 28 3.78 -3.38 -4.72
C ARG A 28 3.07 -2.11 -4.31
N ALA A 29 3.80 -1.20 -3.71
CA ALA A 29 3.29 0.11 -3.35
C ALA A 29 4.38 1.16 -3.50
N GLY A 30 3.98 2.35 -3.94
CA GLY A 30 4.79 3.56 -3.93
C GLY A 30 4.21 4.58 -2.96
N PHE A 31 5.06 5.17 -2.12
CA PHE A 31 4.66 6.13 -1.10
C PHE A 31 5.78 7.11 -0.77
N ILE A 32 5.40 8.25 -0.18
CA ILE A 32 6.34 9.25 0.31
C ILE A 32 6.73 8.91 1.77
N LYS A 33 8.03 8.84 2.04
CA LYS A 33 8.55 8.69 3.40
C LYS A 33 8.34 9.96 4.22
N THR A 34 8.53 9.89 5.52
CA THR A 34 8.45 11.08 6.40
C THR A 34 9.51 12.12 6.07
N ASN A 35 10.65 11.70 5.50
CA ASN A 35 11.70 12.59 5.03
C ASN A 35 11.49 13.10 3.60
N GLY A 36 10.29 12.97 3.02
CA GLY A 36 9.96 13.47 1.68
C GLY A 36 10.42 12.57 0.51
N GLU A 37 11.31 11.61 0.76
CA GLU A 37 11.78 10.70 -0.29
C GLU A 37 10.67 9.78 -0.81
N TYR A 38 10.63 9.61 -2.12
CA TYR A 38 9.78 8.62 -2.76
C TYR A 38 10.36 7.21 -2.61
N ARG A 39 9.55 6.26 -2.12
CA ARG A 39 9.93 4.86 -1.96
C ARG A 39 8.94 3.95 -2.68
N VAL A 40 9.49 2.96 -3.36
CA VAL A 40 8.76 1.78 -3.85
C VAL A 40 9.23 0.56 -3.09
N GLY A 41 8.31 -0.35 -2.81
CA GLY A 41 8.66 -1.66 -2.25
C GLY A 41 7.73 -2.78 -2.70
N LYS A 42 8.19 -4.01 -2.46
CA LYS A 42 7.38 -5.22 -2.60
C LYS A 42 6.98 -5.73 -1.22
N PHE A 43 5.70 -6.05 -1.06
CA PHE A 43 5.11 -6.31 0.24
C PHE A 43 4.19 -7.53 0.21
N ASP A 44 3.93 -8.09 1.38
CA ASP A 44 2.80 -8.98 1.62
C ASP A 44 2.10 -8.64 2.95
N LEU A 45 0.91 -9.19 3.14
CA LEU A 45 0.08 -8.98 4.33
C LEU A 45 0.21 -10.11 5.36
N LEU A 46 1.20 -11.00 5.22
CA LEU A 46 1.33 -12.15 6.11
C LEU A 46 1.76 -11.67 7.51
N ASN A 47 0.94 -11.99 8.51
CA ASN A 47 1.22 -11.71 9.90
C ASN A 47 2.24 -12.72 10.44
N ARG A 48 3.52 -12.34 10.42
CA ARG A 48 4.63 -13.17 10.91
C ARG A 48 4.96 -12.88 12.36
N SER A 49 5.16 -13.94 13.15
CA SER A 49 5.74 -13.87 14.48
C SER A 49 7.28 -13.89 14.45
N THR A 50 7.87 -14.45 13.40
CA THR A 50 9.32 -14.52 13.17
C THR A 50 9.68 -14.21 11.73
N TRP A 51 10.86 -13.64 11.49
CA TRP A 51 11.39 -13.42 10.13
C TRP A 51 12.91 -13.38 10.12
N LYS A 52 13.50 -13.83 9.01
CA LYS A 52 14.95 -13.79 8.77
C LYS A 52 15.34 -12.40 8.28
N GLN A 53 16.29 -11.76 8.95
CA GLN A 53 16.83 -10.47 8.55
C GLN A 53 17.79 -10.60 7.35
N THR A 54 18.33 -9.46 6.90
CA THR A 54 19.32 -9.42 5.81
C THR A 54 20.64 -10.05 6.20
N ASP A 55 21.06 -9.95 7.47
CA ASP A 55 22.27 -10.54 8.04
C ASP A 55 22.14 -12.06 8.35
N GLY A 56 20.96 -12.63 8.09
CA GLY A 56 20.67 -14.04 8.33
C GLY A 56 20.16 -14.38 9.73
N THR A 57 20.13 -13.43 10.65
CA THR A 57 19.58 -13.62 12.00
C THR A 57 18.06 -13.79 11.97
N MET A 58 17.52 -14.60 12.87
CA MET A 58 16.08 -14.78 13.04
C MET A 58 15.55 -13.80 14.08
N TYR A 59 14.76 -12.83 13.64
CA TYR A 59 14.05 -11.94 14.55
C TYR A 59 12.75 -12.58 15.02
N LYS A 60 12.45 -12.45 16.32
CA LYS A 60 11.17 -12.83 16.93
C LYS A 60 10.46 -11.59 17.42
N ARG A 61 9.19 -11.45 17.02
CA ARG A 61 8.31 -10.39 17.50
C ARG A 61 8.11 -10.52 19.01
N LYS A 62 8.37 -9.45 19.77
CA LYS A 62 8.28 -9.41 21.24
C LYS A 62 6.84 -9.44 21.78
N GLY A 63 6.01 -10.40 21.38
CA GLY A 63 4.68 -10.68 21.96
C GLY A 63 3.60 -9.61 21.82
N LYS A 64 3.93 -8.37 21.45
CA LYS A 64 2.99 -7.25 21.36
C LYS A 64 2.25 -7.24 20.01
N LYS A 65 0.92 -7.08 20.08
CA LYS A 65 0.07 -6.78 18.90
C LYS A 65 0.52 -5.47 18.25
N ARG A 66 0.12 -5.25 16.98
CA ARG A 66 0.47 -4.00 16.29
C ARG A 66 -0.44 -2.94 16.93
N THR A 67 0.14 -1.84 17.41
CA THR A 67 -0.60 -0.74 18.07
C THR A 67 -1.06 0.32 17.08
N THR A 68 -0.69 0.18 15.81
CA THR A 68 -0.99 1.15 14.76
C THR A 68 -2.37 0.86 14.18
N ASP A 69 -3.15 1.92 13.98
CA ASP A 69 -4.46 1.87 13.36
C ASP A 69 -4.38 1.27 11.95
N ALA A 70 -5.21 0.26 11.70
CA ALA A 70 -5.29 -0.41 10.40
C ALA A 70 -6.01 0.46 9.35
N ASP A 71 -6.77 1.45 9.78
CA ASP A 71 -7.48 2.38 8.91
C ASP A 71 -6.52 3.44 8.35
N GLU A 72 -5.54 3.85 9.15
CA GLU A 72 -4.51 4.82 8.75
C GLU A 72 -3.29 4.18 8.10
N TYR A 73 -3.04 2.89 8.34
CA TYR A 73 -1.82 2.21 7.89
C TYR A 73 -2.07 0.82 7.33
N ILE A 74 -1.44 0.55 6.18
CA ILE A 74 -1.29 -0.80 5.65
C ILE A 74 -0.18 -1.49 6.43
N LEU A 75 -0.58 -2.44 7.28
CA LEU A 75 0.34 -3.21 8.13
C LEU A 75 0.94 -4.38 7.33
N ALA A 76 2.04 -4.12 6.63
CA ALA A 76 2.64 -5.06 5.69
C ALA A 76 3.98 -5.64 6.19
N HIS A 77 4.50 -6.62 5.47
CA HIS A 77 5.89 -7.05 5.56
C HIS A 77 6.62 -6.64 4.28
N ASP A 78 7.70 -5.87 4.44
CA ASP A 78 8.57 -5.45 3.34
C ASP A 78 9.50 -6.60 2.99
N LEU A 79 9.38 -7.11 1.77
CA LEU A 79 10.14 -8.26 1.28
C LEU A 79 11.57 -7.87 0.88
N ASP A 80 11.80 -6.61 0.52
CA ASP A 80 13.12 -6.12 0.13
C ASP A 80 13.96 -5.83 1.39
N LYS A 81 13.34 -5.30 2.44
CA LYS A 81 13.98 -5.05 3.74
C LYS A 81 13.84 -6.21 4.73
N LYS A 82 13.08 -7.24 4.39
CA LYS A 82 12.77 -8.40 5.24
C LYS A 82 12.29 -8.00 6.64
N ALA A 83 11.36 -7.05 6.71
CA ALA A 83 10.90 -6.51 7.98
C ALA A 83 9.45 -5.99 7.93
N PRO A 84 8.70 -6.02 9.04
CA PRO A 84 7.41 -5.33 9.18
C PRO A 84 7.51 -3.85 8.82
N ARG A 85 6.49 -3.33 8.12
CA ARG A 85 6.31 -1.91 7.83
C ARG A 85 4.86 -1.51 7.97
N ASN A 86 4.64 -0.30 8.49
CA ASN A 86 3.33 0.34 8.53
C ASN A 86 3.35 1.44 7.47
N ILE A 87 2.68 1.19 6.34
CA ILE A 87 2.65 2.13 5.23
C ILE A 87 1.47 3.06 5.44
N SER A 88 1.74 4.34 5.69
CA SER A 88 0.70 5.34 5.92
C SER A 88 -0.16 5.50 4.67
N VAL A 89 -1.48 5.30 4.82
CA VAL A 89 -2.46 5.53 3.78
C VAL A 89 -2.42 6.98 3.32
N LYS A 90 -2.20 7.95 4.23
CA LYS A 90 -2.06 9.39 3.88
C LYS A 90 -0.93 9.66 2.88
N ARG A 91 0.16 8.89 2.92
CA ARG A 91 1.36 9.09 2.07
C ARG A 91 1.45 8.13 0.89
N LEU A 92 0.48 7.22 0.75
CA LEU A 92 0.43 6.24 -0.33
C LEU A 92 0.09 6.92 -1.67
N LYS A 93 0.87 6.68 -2.71
CA LYS A 93 0.64 7.28 -4.04
C LYS A 93 -0.05 6.31 -4.99
N TRP A 94 0.32 5.03 -4.91
CA TRP A 94 -0.29 3.97 -5.69
C TRP A 94 0.02 2.61 -5.07
N PHE A 95 -0.74 1.60 -5.48
CA PHE A 95 -0.40 0.20 -5.24
C PHE A 95 -0.78 -0.67 -6.44
N SER A 96 -0.15 -1.85 -6.53
CA SER A 96 -0.44 -2.84 -7.55
C SER A 96 -0.56 -4.23 -6.96
N VAL A 97 -1.61 -4.94 -7.36
CA VAL A 97 -1.86 -6.35 -7.00
C VAL A 97 -1.95 -7.16 -8.29
N GLY A 98 -0.95 -7.99 -8.57
CA GLY A 98 -0.82 -8.68 -9.86
C GLY A 98 -0.76 -7.67 -11.02
N LYS A 99 -1.69 -7.78 -11.96
CA LYS A 99 -1.82 -6.84 -13.10
C LYS A 99 -2.76 -5.65 -12.82
N LYS A 100 -3.42 -5.61 -11.66
CA LYS A 100 -4.30 -4.50 -11.27
C LYS A 100 -3.45 -3.40 -10.61
N VAL A 101 -3.52 -2.18 -11.12
CA VAL A 101 -2.77 -1.03 -10.62
C VAL A 101 -3.75 0.08 -10.28
N TYR A 102 -3.58 0.69 -9.12
CA TYR A 102 -4.44 1.76 -8.61
C TYR A 102 -3.59 2.96 -8.22
N LYS A 103 -3.89 4.12 -8.81
CA LYS A 103 -3.39 5.42 -8.36
C LYS A 103 -4.29 5.92 -7.24
N ILE A 104 -3.70 6.61 -6.27
CA ILE A 104 -4.43 7.21 -5.16
C ILE A 104 -4.48 8.71 -5.35
N ASN A 105 -5.69 9.19 -5.56
CA ASN A 105 -5.99 10.60 -5.64
C ASN A 105 -6.66 11.04 -4.34
N ARG A 106 -6.44 12.30 -3.96
CA ARG A 106 -7.00 12.88 -2.75
C ARG A 106 -7.65 14.19 -3.12
N LEU A 107 -8.85 14.41 -2.61
CA LEU A 107 -9.54 15.67 -2.68
C LEU A 107 -9.79 16.14 -1.24
N GLU A 108 -9.12 17.22 -0.87
CA GLU A 108 -9.39 17.92 0.38
C GLU A 108 -10.67 18.73 0.18
N VAL A 109 -11.71 18.39 0.92
CA VAL A 109 -13.02 19.05 0.84
C VAL A 109 -13.08 20.20 1.84
N ASN A 110 -12.49 20.01 3.02
CA ASN A 110 -12.25 21.00 4.08
C ASN A 110 -11.18 20.47 5.05
N ASP A 111 -10.94 21.17 6.16
CA ASP A 111 -9.91 20.82 7.16
C ASP A 111 -10.09 19.42 7.79
N ASP A 112 -11.32 18.90 7.80
CA ASP A 112 -11.67 17.64 8.47
C ASP A 112 -11.93 16.48 7.49
N ILE A 113 -12.20 16.77 6.21
CA ILE A 113 -12.68 15.79 5.23
C ILE A 113 -11.73 15.71 4.05
N THR A 114 -11.06 14.56 3.92
CA THR A 114 -10.31 14.17 2.73
C THR A 114 -10.97 12.98 2.06
N ILE A 115 -11.39 13.13 0.80
CA ILE A 115 -11.85 12.02 -0.03
C ILE A 115 -10.63 11.34 -0.66
N VAL A 116 -10.48 10.04 -0.43
CA VAL A 116 -9.42 9.22 -1.04
C VAL A 116 -10.01 8.36 -2.14
N MET A 117 -9.56 8.58 -3.38
CA MET A 117 -10.03 7.89 -4.58
C MET A 117 -8.97 6.90 -5.08
N PHE A 118 -9.42 5.71 -5.51
CA PHE A 118 -8.57 4.64 -6.03
C PHE A 118 -8.83 4.42 -7.51
N ASP A 119 -8.07 5.12 -8.34
CA ASP A 119 -8.27 5.07 -9.79
C ASP A 119 -7.48 3.94 -10.40
N LYS A 120 -8.21 2.98 -10.98
CA LYS A 120 -7.59 1.87 -11.70
C LYS A 120 -6.92 2.39 -12.96
N VAL A 121 -5.63 2.12 -13.12
CA VAL A 121 -4.83 2.52 -14.29
C VAL A 121 -4.35 1.30 -15.07
N LYS A 122 -3.97 1.52 -16.34
CA LYS A 122 -3.42 0.48 -17.20
C LYS A 122 -2.09 -0.04 -16.62
N PHE A 123 -1.85 -1.34 -16.74
CA PHE A 123 -0.67 -1.99 -16.17
C PHE A 123 0.66 -1.44 -16.71
N ASN A 124 0.68 -0.98 -17.96
CA ASN A 124 1.87 -0.37 -18.58
C ASN A 124 2.34 0.91 -17.84
N HIS A 125 1.45 1.61 -17.14
CA HIS A 125 1.81 2.80 -16.34
C HIS A 125 2.56 2.46 -15.05
N LEU A 126 2.61 1.18 -14.65
CA LEU A 126 3.33 0.74 -13.47
C LEU A 126 4.82 1.15 -13.50
N LYS A 127 5.45 1.14 -14.68
CA LYS A 127 6.86 1.55 -14.80
C LYS A 127 7.06 3.03 -14.45
N SER A 128 6.20 3.92 -14.94
CA SER A 128 6.24 5.35 -14.60
C SER A 128 6.03 5.56 -13.10
N LEU A 129 4.98 4.93 -12.56
CA LEU A 129 4.68 4.96 -11.14
C LEU A 129 5.86 4.48 -10.30
N MET A 130 6.55 3.41 -10.70
CA MET A 130 7.71 2.90 -9.96
C MET A 130 8.90 3.86 -9.95
N THR A 131 9.04 4.75 -10.92
CA THR A 131 10.16 5.69 -11.00
C THR A 131 9.83 7.05 -10.41
N LYS A 132 8.66 7.60 -10.75
CA LYS A 132 8.29 9.00 -10.48
C LYS A 132 7.18 9.16 -9.44
N GLY A 133 6.46 8.08 -9.16
CA GLY A 133 5.28 8.13 -8.28
C GLY A 133 4.04 8.77 -8.93
N ASP A 134 4.15 9.21 -10.19
CA ASP A 134 3.07 9.76 -11.00
C ASP A 134 3.12 9.25 -12.45
N ILE A 135 2.03 9.47 -13.17
CA ILE A 135 1.78 9.14 -14.58
C ILE A 135 1.65 10.42 -15.41
N ASN A 136 1.36 11.56 -14.77
CA ASN A 136 1.26 12.85 -15.46
C ASN A 136 2.67 13.43 -15.69
N GLU A 137 3.21 13.19 -16.87
CA GLU A 137 4.20 14.00 -17.58
C GLU A 137 3.85 14.03 -19.06
#